data_AF-A0A524KD53-F1
#
_entry.id   AF-A0A524KD53-F1
#
_cell.length_a   1.000
_cell.length_b   1.000
_cell.length_c   1.000
_cell.angle_alpha   90.00
_cell.angle_beta   90.00
_cell.angle_gamma   90.00
#
_symmetry.space_group_name_H-M   'P 1'
#
loop_
_entity.id
_entity.type
_entity.pdbx_description
1 polymer ?
#
loop_
_entity_poly.entity_id
_entity_poly.type
_entity_poly.pdbx_seq_one_letter_code
_entity_poly.pdbx_strand_id
1 'polypeptide(L)'
;YLYRRADTSMRRLEALDPILGALDAGVGGYAELSLDWKPGDVLVMYTDGVTEARGADRRMFDHEALEACIAQSGEESAQAIKDRIMAAVSAHAGDGLQDDDLTLVVVRAT
;
A
#
# COMPACT_ATOMS: atom_id res chain seq x y z
N TYR A 1 -2.93 -2.93 -1.28
CA TYR A 1 -2.60 -4.35 -1.54
C TYR A 1 -3.32 -5.27 -0.58
N LEU A 2 -3.80 -6.40 -1.09
CA LEU A 2 -4.34 -7.51 -0.31
C LEU A 2 -3.38 -8.69 -0.44
N TYR A 3 -2.81 -9.14 0.68
CA TYR A 3 -2.06 -10.38 0.79
C TYR A 3 -2.94 -11.46 1.40
N ARG A 4 -3.04 -12.61 0.73
CA ARG A 4 -3.82 -13.76 1.15
C ARG A 4 -2.94 -14.76 1.87
N ARG A 5 -3.31 -15.10 3.11
CA ARG A 5 -2.53 -16.05 3.90
C ARG A 5 -2.58 -17.47 3.35
N ALA A 6 -3.73 -17.86 2.82
CA ALA A 6 -4.01 -19.24 2.42
C ALA A 6 -3.09 -19.75 1.29
N ASP A 7 -2.72 -18.88 0.36
CA ASP A 7 -1.95 -19.22 -0.84
C ASP A 7 -0.75 -18.29 -1.06
N THR A 8 -0.46 -17.39 -0.11
CA THR A 8 0.59 -16.37 -0.20
C THR A 8 0.46 -15.44 -1.41
N SER A 9 -0.75 -15.37 -2.01
CA SER A 9 -0.99 -14.52 -3.16
C SER A 9 -1.12 -13.06 -2.77
N MET A 10 -0.79 -12.18 -3.71
CA MET A 10 -0.91 -10.74 -3.54
C MET A 10 -1.74 -10.16 -4.68
N ARG A 11 -2.62 -9.23 -4.34
CA ARG A 11 -3.46 -8.51 -5.30
C ARG A 11 -3.44 -7.01 -5.00
N ARG A 12 -3.18 -6.19 -6.02
CA ARG A 12 -3.48 -4.76 -5.96
C ARG A 12 -4.98 -4.56 -6.13
N LEU A 13 -5.60 -3.86 -5.18
CA LEU A 13 -7.01 -3.48 -5.27
C LEU A 13 -7.05 -2.07 -5.84
N GLU A 14 -7.21 -1.96 -7.16
CA GLU A 14 -7.25 -0.68 -7.86
C GLU A 14 -8.67 -0.12 -7.87
N ALA A 15 -8.80 1.17 -7.53
CA ALA A 15 -9.98 1.95 -7.82
C ALA A 15 -9.73 2.74 -9.10
N LEU A 16 -10.64 2.65 -10.07
CA LEU A 16 -10.58 3.39 -11.34
C LEU A 16 -11.58 4.54 -11.37
N ASP A 17 -12.32 4.73 -10.28
CA ASP A 17 -13.29 5.82 -10.16
C ASP A 17 -12.58 7.18 -10.04
N PRO A 18 -13.20 8.27 -10.50
CA PRO A 18 -12.63 9.60 -10.40
C PRO A 18 -12.36 10.03 -8.96
N ILE A 19 -11.39 10.91 -8.77
CA ILE A 19 -11.13 11.54 -7.47
C ILE A 19 -12.40 12.23 -6.93
N LEU A 20 -12.52 12.26 -5.61
CA LEU A 20 -13.64 12.93 -4.95
C LEU A 20 -13.71 14.40 -5.35
N GLY A 21 -14.90 14.84 -5.76
CA GLY A 21 -15.15 16.23 -6.19
C GLY A 21 -14.88 16.52 -7.66
N ALA A 22 -14.41 15.55 -8.46
CA ALA A 22 -14.25 15.72 -9.91
C ALA A 22 -15.57 15.61 -10.69
N LEU A 23 -16.54 14.86 -10.15
CA LEU A 23 -17.87 14.70 -10.73
C LEU A 23 -18.92 15.26 -9.77
N ASP A 24 -20.02 15.79 -10.32
CA ASP A 24 -21.18 16.19 -9.54
C ASP A 24 -21.74 14.98 -8.78
N ALA A 25 -22.20 15.22 -7.55
CA ALA A 25 -22.67 14.19 -6.62
C ALA A 25 -23.83 13.29 -7.13
N GLY A 26 -24.41 13.61 -8.30
CA GLY A 26 -25.46 12.84 -8.96
C GLY A 26 -24.99 11.93 -10.11
N VAL A 27 -23.71 11.94 -10.48
CA VAL A 27 -23.18 11.21 -11.65
C VAL A 27 -22.46 9.94 -11.19
N GLY A 28 -23.22 8.88 -10.92
CA GLY A 28 -22.70 7.53 -10.65
C GLY A 28 -22.01 7.40 -9.28
N GLY A 29 -22.40 6.39 -8.50
CA GLY A 29 -21.70 6.07 -7.25
C GLY A 29 -20.29 5.52 -7.50
N TYR A 30 -19.51 5.37 -6.43
CA TYR A 30 -18.22 4.70 -6.46
C TYR A 30 -18.39 3.19 -6.58
N ALA A 31 -17.48 2.52 -7.28
CA ALA A 31 -17.47 1.07 -7.34
C ALA A 31 -17.17 0.49 -5.94
N GLU A 32 -18.00 -0.43 -5.50
CA GLU A 32 -17.80 -1.15 -4.25
C GLU A 32 -17.24 -2.55 -4.51
N LEU A 33 -16.26 -2.94 -3.72
CA LEU A 33 -15.68 -4.28 -3.75
C LEU A 33 -15.78 -4.92 -2.37
N SER A 34 -16.55 -6.00 -2.28
CA SER A 34 -16.62 -6.86 -1.09
C SER A 34 -15.77 -8.11 -1.29
N LEU A 35 -14.97 -8.45 -0.28
CA LEU A 35 -14.06 -9.60 -0.31
C LEU A 35 -14.16 -10.36 1.01
N ASP A 36 -14.00 -11.68 0.95
CA ASP A 36 -13.81 -12.49 2.14
C ASP A 36 -12.59 -12.00 2.94
N TRP A 37 -12.69 -11.99 4.26
CA TRP A 37 -11.61 -11.63 5.19
C TRP A 37 -11.29 -12.85 6.07
N LYS A 38 -10.21 -13.57 5.76
CA LYS A 38 -9.86 -14.82 6.45
C LYS A 38 -8.71 -14.58 7.45
N PRO A 39 -8.61 -15.37 8.53
CA PRO A 39 -7.51 -15.27 9.48
C PRO A 39 -6.15 -15.27 8.80
N GLY A 40 -5.29 -14.34 9.19
CA GLY A 40 -3.97 -14.13 8.65
C GLY A 40 -3.89 -13.25 7.39
N ASP A 41 -5.00 -12.95 6.71
CA ASP A 41 -4.99 -12.02 5.57
C ASP A 41 -4.53 -10.62 5.99
N VAL A 42 -3.89 -9.91 5.07
CA VAL A 42 -3.33 -8.58 5.31
C VAL A 42 -3.80 -7.60 4.25
N LEU A 43 -4.29 -6.44 4.69
CA LEU A 43 -4.63 -5.30 3.86
C LEU A 43 -3.65 -4.17 4.15
N VAL A 44 -2.95 -3.72 3.11
CA VAL A 44 -2.04 -2.56 3.15
C VAL A 44 -2.64 -1.44 2.31
N MET A 45 -2.90 -0.30 2.95
CA MET A 45 -3.41 0.92 2.32
C MET A 45 -2.38 2.03 2.49
N TYR A 46 -2.21 2.84 1.46
CA TYR A 46 -1.17 3.85 1.42
C TYR A 46 -1.56 5.03 0.52
N THR A 47 -0.93 6.18 0.74
CA THR A 47 -0.91 7.29 -0.22
C THR A 47 0.26 7.13 -1.18
N ASP A 48 0.17 7.75 -2.35
CA ASP A 48 1.23 7.82 -3.35
C ASP A 48 2.57 8.32 -2.81
N GLY A 49 2.60 9.15 -1.77
CA GLY A 49 3.83 9.48 -1.03
C GLY A 49 4.68 8.29 -0.55
N VAL A 50 4.13 7.07 -0.44
CA VAL A 50 4.92 5.82 -0.24
C VAL A 50 5.65 5.41 -1.52
N THR A 51 4.92 5.31 -2.64
CA THR A 51 5.45 4.78 -3.90
C THR A 51 6.25 5.81 -4.68
N GLU A 52 5.96 7.09 -4.51
CA GLU A 52 6.66 8.20 -5.18
C GLU A 52 7.91 8.68 -4.43
N ALA A 53 8.19 8.14 -3.24
CA ALA A 53 9.38 8.47 -2.47
C ALA A 53 10.64 8.27 -3.33
N ARG A 54 11.46 9.30 -3.48
CA ARG A 54 12.58 9.32 -4.41
C ARG A 54 13.90 9.00 -3.72
N GLY A 55 14.67 8.09 -4.30
CA GLY A 55 16.05 7.84 -3.89
C GLY A 55 17.02 8.86 -4.48
N ALA A 56 18.30 8.70 -4.16
CA ALA A 56 19.37 9.62 -4.58
C ALA A 56 19.53 9.72 -6.11
N ASP A 57 19.18 8.68 -6.86
CA ASP A 57 19.17 8.67 -8.32
C ASP A 57 17.86 9.19 -8.93
N ARG A 58 16.98 9.75 -8.09
CA ARG A 58 15.65 10.27 -8.39
C ARG A 58 14.64 9.21 -8.85
N ARG A 59 14.97 7.92 -8.78
CA ARG A 59 14.01 6.83 -9.01
C ARG A 59 13.07 6.71 -7.83
N MET A 60 11.82 6.41 -8.15
CA MET A 60 10.76 6.17 -7.18
C MET A 60 10.98 4.84 -6.47
N PHE A 61 10.47 4.70 -5.24
CA PHE A 61 10.41 3.42 -4.54
C PHE A 61 9.50 2.43 -5.29
N ASP A 62 8.46 2.96 -5.95
CA ASP A 62 7.53 2.27 -6.83
C ASP A 62 6.73 1.11 -6.21
N HIS A 63 5.89 0.51 -7.04
CA HIS A 63 5.00 -0.58 -6.64
C HIS A 63 5.75 -1.89 -6.45
N GLU A 64 6.79 -2.16 -7.23
CA GLU A 64 7.49 -3.44 -7.25
C GLU A 64 8.27 -3.63 -5.94
N ALA A 65 8.89 -2.56 -5.42
CA ALA A 65 9.55 -2.62 -4.12
C ALA A 65 8.54 -2.77 -2.96
N LEU A 66 7.41 -2.06 -3.02
CA LEU A 66 6.35 -2.19 -2.00
C LEU A 66 5.77 -3.60 -1.96
N GLU A 67 5.48 -4.18 -3.13
CA GLU A 67 5.02 -5.55 -3.28
C GLU A 67 6.04 -6.54 -2.68
N ALA A 68 7.32 -6.37 -2.99
CA ALA A 68 8.38 -7.21 -2.44
C ALA A 68 8.43 -7.15 -0.90
N CYS A 69 8.30 -5.96 -0.30
CA CYS A 69 8.26 -5.80 1.16
C CYS A 69 7.08 -6.57 1.79
N ILE A 70 5.89 -6.44 1.21
CA ILE A 70 4.68 -7.10 1.69
C ILE A 70 4.82 -8.62 1.55
N ALA A 71 5.27 -9.11 0.39
CA ALA A 71 5.45 -10.55 0.15
C ALA A 71 6.39 -11.21 1.15
N GLN A 72 7.48 -10.52 1.50
CA GLN A 72 8.48 -11.03 2.44
C GLN A 72 8.05 -10.95 3.91
N SER A 73 7.00 -10.20 4.23
CA SER A 73 6.55 -9.94 5.61
C SER A 73 5.08 -10.31 5.88
N GLY A 74 4.34 -10.80 4.90
CA GLY A 74 2.88 -11.02 5.02
C GLY A 74 2.44 -11.99 6.13
N GLU A 75 3.37 -12.78 6.67
CA GLU A 75 3.11 -13.67 7.81
C GLU A 75 3.37 -13.01 9.19
N GLU A 76 4.01 -11.85 9.21
CA GLU A 76 4.38 -11.09 10.41
C GLU A 76 3.20 -10.24 10.94
N SER A 77 3.34 -9.66 12.14
CA SER A 77 2.28 -8.82 12.70
C SER A 77 2.05 -7.57 11.83
N ALA A 78 0.85 -6.98 11.89
CA ALA A 78 0.55 -5.74 11.14
C ALA A 78 1.57 -4.62 11.43
N GLN A 79 2.00 -4.51 12.69
CA GLN A 79 3.03 -3.57 13.11
C GLN A 79 4.39 -3.88 12.47
N ALA A 80 4.82 -5.14 12.45
CA ALA A 80 6.10 -5.52 11.85
C ALA A 80 6.12 -5.30 10.33
N ILE A 81 5.02 -5.61 9.63
CA ILE A 81 4.85 -5.31 8.20
C ILE A 81 4.96 -3.80 7.95
N LYS A 82 4.25 -2.99 8.74
CA LYS A 82 4.30 -1.52 8.66
C LYS A 82 5.72 -1.01 8.87
N ASP A 83 6.40 -1.45 9.93
CA ASP A 83 7.75 -0.99 10.27
C ASP A 83 8.76 -1.38 9.19
N ARG A 84 8.62 -2.56 8.58
CA ARG A 84 9.47 -3.02 7.48
C ARG A 84 9.29 -2.19 6.22
N ILE A 85 8.06 -1.86 5.85
CA ILE A 85 7.76 -0.98 4.71
C ILE A 85 8.33 0.42 4.97
N MET A 86 8.09 0.99 6.15
CA MET A 86 8.61 2.32 6.51
C MET A 86 10.13 2.38 6.50
N ALA A 87 10.79 1.33 7.02
CA ALA A 87 12.25 1.23 6.98
C ALA A 87 12.78 1.12 5.55
N ALA A 88 12.11 0.36 4.67
CA ALA A 88 12.50 0.23 3.26
C ALA A 88 12.36 1.56 2.51
N VAL A 89 11.24 2.28 2.70
CA VAL A 89 11.02 3.60 2.08
C VAL A 89 12.06 4.61 2.57
N SER A 90 12.32 4.66 3.89
CA SER A 90 13.33 5.56 4.46
C SER A 90 14.74 5.22 3.98
N ALA A 91 15.10 3.94 3.90
CA ALA A 91 16.39 3.52 3.38
C ALA A 91 16.55 3.84 1.88
N HIS A 92 15.47 3.74 1.09
CA HIS A 92 15.46 4.12 -0.32
C HIS A 92 15.64 5.63 -0.52
N ALA A 93 14.90 6.44 0.24
CA ALA A 93 14.98 7.89 0.19
C ALA A 93 16.35 8.43 0.66
N GLY A 94 16.94 7.79 1.68
CA GLY A 94 18.20 8.23 2.28
C GLY A 94 18.09 9.63 2.89
N ASP A 95 19.06 10.49 2.61
CA ASP A 95 19.04 11.92 2.98
C ASP A 95 18.21 12.78 2.00
N GLY A 96 17.54 12.16 1.02
CA GLY A 96 16.69 12.83 0.05
C GLY A 96 15.49 13.48 0.71
N LEU A 97 15.01 14.59 0.12
CA LEU A 97 13.76 15.19 0.58
C LEU A 97 12.61 14.23 0.28
N GLN A 98 11.76 14.05 1.28
CA GLN A 98 10.44 13.50 1.08
C GLN A 98 9.55 14.59 0.48
N ASP A 99 9.23 14.42 -0.80
CA ASP A 99 8.55 15.46 -1.60
C ASP A 99 7.02 15.52 -1.34
N ASP A 100 6.44 14.50 -0.70
CA ASP A 100 4.99 14.37 -0.48
C ASP A 100 4.64 13.67 0.86
N ASP A 101 3.42 13.87 1.33
CA ASP A 101 2.89 13.30 2.56
C ASP A 101 2.72 11.77 2.47
N LEU A 102 3.38 11.06 3.38
CA LEU A 102 3.32 9.60 3.44
C LEU A 102 2.37 9.12 4.53
N THR A 103 1.37 8.36 4.11
CA THR A 103 0.47 7.62 5.00
C THR A 103 0.51 6.13 4.67
N LEU A 104 0.62 5.30 5.71
CA LEU A 104 0.58 3.83 5.60
C LEU A 104 -0.30 3.24 6.70
N VAL A 105 -1.23 2.38 6.31
CA VAL A 105 -2.10 1.63 7.22
C VAL A 105 -2.01 0.14 6.88
N VAL A 106 -1.75 -0.68 7.91
CA VAL A 106 -1.71 -2.13 7.79
C VAL A 106 -2.75 -2.74 8.72
N VAL A 107 -3.62 -3.57 8.16
CA VAL A 107 -4.64 -4.32 8.90
C VAL A 107 -4.39 -5.81 8.68
N ARG A 108 -4.38 -6.59 9.76
CA ARG A 108 -4.25 -8.05 9.71
C ARG A 108 -5.44 -8.70 10.38
N ALA A 109 -6.01 -9.73 9.75
CA ALA A 109 -6.99 -10.59 10.39
C ALA A 109 -6.29 -11.46 11.44
N THR A 110 -6.65 -11.30 12.71
CA THR A 110 -6.11 -12.09 13.84
C THR A 110 -7.06 -13.21 14.24
#